data_AF-A0A5J4Q4T6-F1
#
_entry.id   AF-A0A5J4Q4T6-F1
#
_cell.length_a   1.000
_cell.length_b   1.000
_cell.length_c   1.000
_cell.angle_alpha   90.00
_cell.angle_beta   90.00
_cell.angle_gamma   90.00
#
_symmetry.space_group_name_H-M   'P 1'
#
loop_
_entity.id
_entity.type
_entity.pdbx_description
1 polymer ?
#
loop_
_entity_poly.entity_id
_entity_poly.type
_entity_poly.pdbx_seq_one_letter_code
_entity_poly.pdbx_strand_id
1 'polypeptide(L)' 'NKHMKKIGDSLGILGISTYTARHSFASVLKRSGANIAYISESLGHTDLKTTENYLASFEKEERIKNAAFLTNFGD' A
#
# COMPACT_ATOMS: atom_id res chain seq x y z
N ASN A 1 16.22 -3.48 6.59
CA ASN A 1 15.88 -2.03 6.64
C ASN A 1 17.06 -1.05 6.57
N LYS A 2 18.29 -1.37 7.03
CA LYS A 2 19.44 -0.43 6.99
C LYS A 2 19.70 0.20 5.61
N HIS A 3 19.65 -0.59 4.54
CA HIS A 3 19.85 -0.09 3.17
C HIS A 3 18.69 0.79 2.69
N MET A 4 17.44 0.39 2.93
CA MET A 4 16.29 1.22 2.58
C MET A 4 16.30 2.57 3.28
N LYS A 5 16.71 2.60 4.56
CA LYS A 5 16.86 3.87 5.28
C LYS A 5 17.89 4.78 4.60
N LYS A 6 19.08 4.25 4.24
CA LYS A 6 20.11 5.03 3.52
C LYS A 6 19.60 5.58 2.20
N ILE A 7 18.84 4.79 1.44
CA ILE A 7 18.23 5.24 0.18
C ILE A 7 17.23 6.35 0.44
N GLY A 8 16.35 6.17 1.43
CA GLY A 8 15.39 7.20 1.85
C GLY A 8 16.06 8.50 2.25
N ASP A 9 17.06 8.43 3.13
CA ASP A 9 17.86 9.59 3.58
C ASP A 9 18.51 10.31 2.39
N SER A 10 19.06 9.55 1.42
CA SER A 10 19.72 10.13 0.22
C SER A 10 18.73 10.81 -0.74
N LEU A 11 17.47 10.38 -0.74
CA LEU A 11 16.39 10.93 -1.57
C LEU A 11 15.53 11.97 -0.83
N GLY A 12 15.80 12.23 0.46
CA GLY A 12 14.96 13.07 1.30
C GLY A 12 13.59 12.46 1.65
N ILE A 13 13.44 11.14 1.52
CA ILE A 13 12.20 10.41 1.80
C ILE A 13 12.33 9.68 3.14
N LEU A 14 11.68 10.22 4.17
CA LEU A 14 11.75 9.68 5.53
C LEU A 14 10.75 8.54 5.75
N GLY A 15 11.05 7.67 6.72
CA GLY A 15 10.10 6.65 7.21
C GLY A 15 9.89 5.45 6.29
N ILE A 16 10.68 5.29 5.23
CA ILE A 16 10.55 4.15 4.33
C ILE A 16 11.29 2.91 4.85
N SER A 17 10.66 1.76 4.62
CA SER A 17 11.17 0.44 4.95
C SER A 17 10.93 -0.53 3.78
N THR A 18 11.49 -1.74 3.87
CA THR A 18 11.14 -2.81 2.92
C THR A 18 9.66 -3.18 2.99
N TYR A 19 9.03 -2.99 4.16
CA TYR A 19 7.60 -3.16 4.34
C TYR A 19 6.83 -2.11 3.54
N THR A 20 7.23 -0.83 3.63
CA THR A 20 6.65 0.27 2.86
C THR A 20 6.70 -0.03 1.35
N ALA A 21 7.83 -0.52 0.84
CA ALA A 21 7.97 -0.90 -0.56
C ALA A 21 7.04 -2.06 -0.96
N ARG A 22 6.93 -3.10 -0.11
CA ARG A 22 5.99 -4.22 -0.31
C ARG A 22 4.54 -3.76 -0.36
N HIS A 23 4.16 -2.86 0.55
CA HIS A 23 2.85 -2.22 0.55
C HIS A 23 2.59 -1.46 -0.75
N SER A 24 3.51 -0.57 -1.15
CA SER A 24 3.39 0.19 -2.39
C SER A 24 3.23 -0.71 -3.62
N PHE A 25 4.01 -1.79 -3.71
CA PHE A 25 3.88 -2.76 -4.79
C PHE A 25 2.48 -3.38 -4.87
N ALA A 26 1.95 -3.88 -3.75
CA ALA A 26 0.62 -4.47 -3.71
C ALA A 26 -0.50 -3.46 -4.03
N SER A 27 -0.41 -2.24 -3.50
CA SER A 27 -1.37 -1.17 -3.77
C SER A 27 -1.39 -0.77 -5.25
N VAL A 28 -0.21 -0.67 -5.89
CA VAL A 28 -0.11 -0.36 -7.33
C VAL A 28 -0.73 -1.47 -8.17
N LEU A 29 -0.40 -2.74 -7.90
CA LEU A 29 -1.00 -3.87 -8.62
C LEU A 29 -2.52 -3.87 -8.49
N LYS A 30 -3.05 -3.68 -7.27
CA LYS A 30 -4.49 -3.64 -7.05
C LYS A 30 -5.16 -2.50 -7.82
N ARG A 31 -4.59 -1.29 -7.79
CA ARG A 31 -5.10 -0.12 -8.53
C ARG A 31 -5.00 -0.27 -10.05
N SER A 32 -4.02 -1.04 -10.53
CA SER A 32 -3.91 -1.39 -11.95
C SER A 32 -4.92 -2.46 -12.42
N GLY A 33 -5.75 -2.99 -11.51
CA GLY A 33 -6.76 -4.00 -11.83
C GLY A 33 -6.23 -5.44 -11.82
N ALA A 34 -5.03 -5.69 -11.29
CA ALA A 34 -4.49 -7.04 -11.20
C ALA A 34 -5.38 -7.96 -10.34
N ASN A 35 -5.48 -9.22 -10.74
CA ASN A 35 -6.24 -10.23 -10.00
C ASN A 35 -5.60 -10.49 -8.63
N ILE A 36 -6.43 -10.61 -7.58
CA ILE A 36 -5.97 -10.87 -6.21
C ILE A 36 -5.13 -12.15 -6.08
N ALA A 37 -5.39 -13.19 -6.89
CA ALA A 37 -4.59 -14.41 -6.91
C ALA A 37 -3.14 -14.12 -7.36
N TYR A 38 -2.98 -13.32 -8.41
CA TYR A 38 -1.66 -12.90 -8.89
C TYR A 38 -0.94 -12.03 -7.86
N ILE A 39 -1.65 -11.13 -7.19
CA ILE A 39 -1.09 -10.30 -6.10
C ILE A 39 -0.65 -11.20 -4.93
N SER A 40 -1.47 -12.19 -4.56
CA SER A 40 -1.19 -13.15 -3.49
C SER A 40 0.07 -13.96 -3.76
N GLU A 41 0.18 -14.50 -4.97
CA GLU A 41 1.36 -15.23 -5.44
C GLU A 41 2.61 -14.34 -5.44
N SER A 42 2.49 -13.12 -5.99
CA SER A 42 3.60 -12.15 -6.04
C SER A 42 4.09 -11.73 -4.65
N LEU A 43 3.21 -11.74 -3.65
CA LEU A 43 3.55 -11.48 -2.25
C LEU A 43 4.04 -12.73 -1.50
N GLY A 44 3.88 -13.93 -2.08
CA GLY A 44 4.18 -15.19 -1.41
C GLY A 44 3.25 -15.48 -0.23
N HIS A 45 2.00 -15.01 -0.28
CA HIS A 45 1.00 -15.35 0.73
C HIS A 45 0.42 -16.74 0.45
N THR A 46 0.38 -17.57 1.50
CA THR A 46 -0.11 -18.96 1.43
C THR A 46 -1.62 -19.06 1.35
N ASP A 47 -2.34 -17.99 1.66
CA ASP A 47 -3.80 -17.93 1.66
C ASP A 47 -4.27 -16.60 1.07
N LEU A 48 -5.25 -16.68 0.17
CA LEU A 48 -5.95 -15.53 -0.39
C LEU A 48 -6.54 -14.64 0.70
N LYS A 49 -7.00 -15.22 1.82
CA LYS A 49 -7.56 -14.43 2.92
C LYS A 49 -6.55 -13.45 3.52
N THR A 50 -5.29 -13.85 3.57
CA THR A 50 -4.18 -12.99 4.02
C THR A 50 -4.05 -11.78 3.09
N THR A 51 -4.10 -12.02 1.78
CA THR A 51 -4.05 -10.96 0.76
C THR A 51 -5.27 -10.06 0.80
N GLU A 52 -6.47 -10.62 0.99
CA GLU A 52 -7.71 -9.84 1.15
C GLU A 52 -7.62 -8.88 2.34
N ASN A 53 -7.24 -9.40 3.51
CA ASN A 53 -7.13 -8.59 4.72
C ASN A 53 -6.04 -7.51 4.58
N TYR A 54 -4.92 -7.87 3.94
CA TYR A 54 -3.84 -6.93 3.63
C TYR A 54 -4.32 -5.78 2.73
N LEU A 55 -4.99 -6.10 1.62
CA LEU A 55 -5.51 -5.11 0.67
C LEU A 55 -6.67 -4.27 1.24
N ALA A 56 -7.52 -4.86 2.09
CA ALA A 56 -8.66 -4.18 2.69
C ALA A 56 -8.25 -3.00 3.58
N SER A 57 -7.07 -3.09 4.21
CA SER A 57 -6.51 -1.98 4.99
C SER A 57 -6.26 -0.74 4.13
N PHE A 58 -5.77 -0.91 2.90
CA PHE A 58 -5.49 0.19 1.97
C PHE A 58 -6.77 0.87 1.51
N GLU A 59 -7.79 0.06 1.21
CA GLU A 59 -9.11 0.54 0.81
C GLU A 59 -9.78 1.36 1.91
N LYS A 60 -9.58 1.00 3.18
CA LYS A 60 -10.11 1.78 4.31
C LYS A 60 -9.49 3.17 4.36
N GLU A 61 -8.18 3.27 4.24
CA GLU A 61 -7.45 4.55 4.26
C GLU A 61 -7.88 5.44 3.08
N GLU A 62 -7.97 4.87 1.87
CA GLU A 62 -8.40 5.60 0.68
C GLU A 62 -9.85 6.10 0.81
N ARG A 63 -10.77 5.26 1.31
CA ARG A 63 -12.17 5.66 1.54
C ARG A 63 -12.28 6.80 2.54
N ILE A 64 -11.53 6.77 3.64
CA ILE A 64 -11.53 7.84 4.64
C ILE A 64 -11.01 9.14 4.02
N LYS A 65 -9.93 9.07 3.25
CA LYS A 65 -9.36 10.22 2.55
C LYS A 65 -10.34 10.83 1.54
N ASN A 66 -10.99 9.99 0.74
CA ASN A 66 -11.98 10.43 -0.24
C ASN A 66 -13.22 11.04 0.44
N ALA A 67 -13.70 10.43 1.52
CA ALA A 67 -14.79 10.99 2.32
C ALA A 67 -14.42 12.38 2.88
N ALA A 68 -13.20 12.56 3.40
CA ALA A 68 -12.72 13.84 3.90
C ALA A 68 -12.68 14.92 2.80
N PHE A 69 -12.28 14.57 1.57
CA PHE A 69 -12.32 15.50 0.44
C PHE A 69 -13.74 15.92 0.08
N LEU A 70 -14.69 14.99 0.12
CA LEU A 70 -16.10 15.27 -0.19
C LEU A 70 -16.77 16.16 0.86
N THR A 71 -16.25 16.20 2.09
CA THR A 71 -16.80 17.02 3.18
C THR A 71 -16.03 18.33 3.40
N ASN A 72 -14.95 18.57 2.66
CA ASN A 72 -14.16 19.79 2.78
C ASN A 72 -14.72 20.90 1.88
N PHE A 73 -15.83 21.49 2.30
CA PHE A 73 -16.53 22.52 1.52
C PHE A 73 -15.84 23.90 1.53
N GLY A 74 -14.71 24.06 2.23
CA GLY A 74 -14.00 25.33 2.36
C GLY A 74 -14.79 26.35 3.17
N ASP A 75 -14.17 26.90 4.22
CA ASP A 75 -14.54 28.22 4.75
C ASP A 75 -13.67 29.28 4.06
#